data_AF-A0A193QMD5-F1
#
_entry.id   AF-A0A193QMD5-F1
#
_cell.length_a   1.000
_cell.length_b   1.000
_cell.length_c   1.000
_cell.angle_alpha   90.00
_cell.angle_beta   90.00
_cell.angle_gamma   90.00
#
_symmetry.space_group_name_H-M   'P 1'
#
loop_
_entity.id
_entity.type
_entity.pdbx_description
1 polymer ?
#
loop_
_entity_poly.entity_id
_entity_poly.type
_entity_poly.pdbx_seq_one_letter_code
_entity_poly.pdbx_strand_id
1 'polypeptide(L)'
;MRQSRKGPKTGPQPRTGAPRAEVFTFDDPLPMIDRREMLDYLECAIVDRWYAPPVSFNALAKTFRAAVHHSSPIYMKRNVLVSLFQPHRLLSKQNFSRFALDFMVFGNAFLESRVNRLGEVMTLTPSPAKYTRVGVEPGTYWYVA
;
A
#
# COMPACT_ATOMS: atom_id res chain seq x y z
N MET A 1 -47.35 -30.00 82.58
CA MET A 1 -47.40 -30.69 81.27
C MET A 1 -47.22 -29.65 80.16
N ARG A 2 -46.03 -29.53 79.59
CA ARG A 2 -45.72 -28.64 78.46
C ARG A 2 -45.48 -29.50 77.22
N GLN A 3 -46.38 -29.43 76.25
CA GLN A 3 -46.25 -30.13 74.97
C GLN A 3 -45.24 -29.40 74.08
N SER A 4 -44.14 -30.08 73.75
CA SER A 4 -43.12 -29.62 72.80
C SER A 4 -43.53 -30.04 71.38
N ARG A 5 -43.94 -29.07 70.55
CA ARG A 5 -44.18 -29.27 69.12
C ARG A 5 -42.83 -29.45 68.40
N LYS A 6 -42.60 -30.63 67.82
CA LYS A 6 -41.49 -30.89 66.88
C LYS A 6 -41.83 -30.24 65.53
N GLY A 7 -40.98 -29.32 65.08
CA GLY A 7 -41.03 -28.77 63.72
C GLY A 7 -40.65 -29.82 62.66
N PRO A 8 -41.07 -29.65 61.40
CA PRO A 8 -40.79 -30.62 60.34
C PRO A 8 -39.31 -30.58 59.97
N LYS A 9 -38.72 -31.77 59.82
CA LYS A 9 -37.35 -31.92 59.29
C LYS A 9 -37.39 -31.87 57.77
N THR A 10 -36.80 -30.83 57.19
CA THR A 10 -36.58 -30.72 55.74
C THR A 10 -35.46 -31.68 55.33
N GLY A 11 -35.82 -32.78 54.67
CA GLY A 11 -34.85 -33.65 54.00
C GLY A 11 -34.29 -32.99 52.73
N PRO A 12 -33.11 -33.40 52.24
CA PRO A 12 -32.53 -32.82 51.02
C PRO A 12 -33.44 -33.12 49.83
N GLN A 13 -33.89 -32.08 49.12
CA GLN A 13 -34.58 -32.28 47.84
C GLN A 13 -33.58 -32.88 46.83
N PRO A 14 -33.95 -33.93 46.09
CA PRO A 14 -33.14 -34.40 44.97
C PRO A 14 -33.07 -33.28 43.92
N ARG A 15 -31.86 -32.85 43.57
CA ARG A 15 -31.63 -31.96 42.44
C ARG A 15 -31.90 -32.73 41.15
N THR A 16 -33.15 -32.77 40.70
CA THR A 16 -33.49 -33.28 39.39
C THR A 16 -33.19 -32.21 38.34
N GLY A 17 -31.91 -31.99 38.10
CA GLY A 17 -31.42 -31.21 36.97
C GLY A 17 -30.54 -32.13 36.14
N ALA A 18 -31.09 -32.72 35.09
CA ALA A 18 -30.27 -33.38 34.07
C ALA A 18 -29.21 -32.38 33.56
N PRO A 19 -27.97 -32.82 33.27
CA PRO A 19 -26.98 -31.92 32.69
C PRO A 19 -27.56 -31.37 31.38
N ARG A 20 -27.84 -30.06 31.37
CA ARG A 20 -28.23 -29.35 30.14
C ARG A 20 -27.00 -29.35 29.24
N ALA A 21 -27.02 -30.17 28.20
CA ALA A 21 -26.10 -30.03 27.09
C ALA A 21 -26.55 -28.80 26.28
N GLU A 22 -25.84 -27.69 26.43
CA GLU A 22 -26.03 -26.49 25.63
C GLU A 22 -25.21 -26.64 24.35
N VAL A 23 -25.89 -26.71 23.21
CA VAL A 23 -25.26 -26.71 21.89
C VAL A 23 -25.18 -25.25 21.44
N PHE A 24 -23.96 -24.73 21.35
CA PHE A 24 -23.68 -23.45 20.72
C PHE A 24 -23.37 -23.69 19.25
N THR A 25 -24.14 -23.10 18.36
CA THR A 25 -23.81 -23.03 16.94
C THR A 25 -23.22 -21.66 16.68
N PHE A 26 -21.98 -21.60 16.20
CA PHE A 26 -21.46 -20.37 15.62
C PHE A 26 -22.12 -20.19 14.25
N ASP A 27 -22.52 -18.97 13.93
CA ASP A 27 -22.95 -18.61 12.58
C ASP A 27 -21.80 -18.80 11.57
N ASP A 28 -22.15 -18.80 10.28
CA ASP A 28 -21.18 -18.88 9.19
C ASP A 28 -20.08 -17.82 9.35
N PRO A 29 -18.80 -18.16 9.09
CA PRO A 29 -17.70 -17.23 9.28
C PRO A 29 -17.88 -16.01 8.38
N LEU A 30 -18.10 -14.85 9.00
CA LEU A 30 -17.99 -13.57 8.32
C LEU A 30 -16.50 -13.33 8.02
N PRO A 31 -16.10 -13.15 6.74
CA PRO A 31 -14.72 -12.83 6.43
C PRO A 31 -14.36 -11.49 7.08
N MET A 32 -13.49 -11.52 8.09
CA MET A 32 -13.07 -10.33 8.84
C MET A 32 -12.16 -9.39 8.06
N ILE A 33 -11.61 -9.83 6.93
CA ILE A 33 -10.73 -9.05 6.05
C ILE A 33 -11.11 -9.39 4.60
N ASP A 34 -11.66 -8.42 3.87
CA ASP A 34 -11.63 -8.50 2.41
C ASP A 34 -10.16 -8.36 1.97
N ARG A 35 -9.72 -9.16 1.01
CA ARG A 35 -8.37 -9.05 0.43
C ARG A 35 -8.10 -7.63 -0.11
N ARG A 36 -9.16 -6.90 -0.47
CA ARG A 36 -9.09 -5.50 -0.87
C ARG A 36 -8.77 -4.57 0.31
N GLU A 37 -9.40 -4.77 1.46
CA GLU A 37 -9.15 -4.00 2.69
C GLU A 37 -7.74 -4.22 3.24
N MET A 38 -7.11 -5.36 2.94
CA MET A 38 -5.71 -5.59 3.28
C MET A 38 -4.75 -4.59 2.59
N LEU A 39 -5.13 -4.06 1.41
CA LEU A 39 -4.32 -3.07 0.71
C LEU A 39 -4.41 -1.67 1.36
N ASP A 40 -5.45 -1.41 2.15
CA ASP A 40 -5.64 -0.11 2.82
C ASP A 40 -4.62 0.07 3.97
N TYR A 41 -4.02 -1.01 4.45
CA TYR A 41 -2.95 -0.99 5.45
C TYR A 41 -1.55 -0.91 4.85
N LEU A 42 -1.42 -0.74 3.52
CA LEU A 42 -0.11 -0.60 2.89
C LEU A 42 0.49 0.77 3.20
N GLU A 43 1.47 0.79 4.10
CA GLU A 43 2.28 1.97 4.40
C GLU A 43 3.71 1.83 3.84
N CYS A 44 4.36 2.98 3.63
CA CYS A 44 5.78 3.01 3.30
C CYS A 44 6.60 2.68 4.57
N ALA A 45 7.41 1.64 4.52
CA ALA A 45 8.39 1.37 5.56
C ALA A 45 9.60 2.31 5.43
N ILE A 46 10.25 2.65 6.54
CA ILE A 46 11.55 3.34 6.50
C ILE A 46 12.65 2.29 6.42
N VAL A 47 13.51 2.40 5.39
CA VAL A 47 14.70 1.58 5.22
C VAL A 47 15.91 2.51 5.27
N ASP A 48 16.68 2.39 6.35
CA ASP A 48 17.84 3.24 6.66
C ASP A 48 17.46 4.74 6.61
N ARG A 49 17.67 5.40 5.47
CA ARG A 49 17.46 6.85 5.29
C ARG A 49 16.34 7.22 4.31
N TRP A 50 15.59 6.25 3.80
CA TRP A 50 14.55 6.50 2.79
C TRP A 50 13.29 5.65 2.98
N TYR A 51 12.20 6.10 2.37
CA TYR A 51 10.94 5.35 2.35
C TYR A 51 10.99 4.24 1.30
N ALA A 52 10.80 2.99 1.72
CA ALA A 52 10.58 1.86 0.84
C ALA A 52 9.09 1.78 0.45
N PRO A 53 8.76 1.69 -0.85
CA PRO A 53 7.38 1.63 -1.29
C PRO A 53 6.72 0.32 -0.82
N PRO A 54 5.42 0.34 -0.48
CA PRO A 54 4.68 -0.85 -0.05
C PRO A 54 4.56 -1.91 -1.17
N VAL A 55 4.76 -1.50 -2.42
CA VAL A 55 4.75 -2.36 -3.60
C VAL A 55 6.13 -2.40 -4.26
N SER A 56 6.53 -3.59 -4.71
CA SER A 56 7.83 -3.78 -5.36
C SER A 56 7.85 -3.13 -6.74
N PHE A 57 8.68 -2.10 -6.92
CA PHE A 57 8.93 -1.50 -8.24
C PHE A 57 9.57 -2.50 -9.22
N ASN A 58 10.32 -3.48 -8.72
CA ASN A 58 10.83 -4.56 -9.57
C ASN A 58 9.69 -5.43 -10.13
N ALA A 59 8.69 -5.75 -9.32
CA ALA A 59 7.51 -6.47 -9.78
C ALA A 59 6.71 -5.63 -10.77
N LEU A 60 6.45 -4.34 -10.48
CA LEU A 60 5.76 -3.44 -11.40
C LEU A 60 6.45 -3.35 -12.77
N ALA A 61 7.78 -3.23 -12.79
CA ALA A 61 8.56 -3.18 -14.02
C ALA A 61 8.43 -4.48 -14.84
N LYS A 62 8.36 -5.65 -14.18
CA LYS A 62 8.12 -6.94 -14.84
C LYS A 62 6.70 -7.03 -15.38
N THR A 63 5.70 -6.68 -14.57
CA THR A 63 4.28 -6.70 -14.96
C THR A 63 4.01 -5.78 -16.14
N PHE A 64 4.64 -4.61 -16.20
CA PHE A 64 4.54 -3.69 -17.32
C PHE A 64 4.87 -4.35 -18.67
N ARG A 65 5.83 -5.28 -18.71
CA ARG A 65 6.24 -6.02 -19.91
C ARG A 65 5.65 -7.43 -20.01
N ALA A 66 4.86 -7.87 -19.03
CA ALA A 66 4.38 -9.25 -18.95
C ALA A 66 3.34 -9.57 -20.04
N ALA A 67 2.52 -8.59 -20.44
CA ALA A 67 1.58 -8.76 -21.54
C ALA A 67 1.49 -7.48 -22.39
N VAL A 68 1.27 -7.65 -23.69
CA VAL A 68 1.12 -6.53 -24.64
C VAL A 68 -0.04 -5.60 -24.23
N HIS A 69 -1.10 -6.18 -23.66
CA HIS A 69 -2.27 -5.44 -23.17
C HIS A 69 -2.01 -4.60 -21.91
N HIS A 70 -0.89 -4.78 -21.21
CA HIS A 70 -0.51 -3.94 -20.06
C HIS A 70 0.25 -2.69 -20.50
N SER A 71 1.19 -2.85 -21.43
CA SER A 71 2.03 -1.75 -21.89
C SER A 71 1.33 -0.85 -22.91
N SER A 72 0.46 -1.40 -23.77
CA SER A 72 -0.14 -0.63 -24.86
C SER A 72 -1.00 0.56 -24.39
N PRO A 73 -1.87 0.45 -23.37
CA PRO A 73 -2.68 1.59 -22.93
C PRO A 73 -1.82 2.66 -22.24
N ILE A 74 -0.78 2.24 -21.51
CA ILE A 74 0.17 3.14 -20.86
C ILE A 74 0.97 3.91 -21.91
N TYR A 75 1.46 3.23 -22.95
CA TYR A 75 2.16 3.89 -24.04
C TYR A 75 1.26 4.83 -24.83
N MET A 76 -0.01 4.48 -25.05
CA MET A 76 -0.99 5.35 -25.67
C MET A 76 -1.20 6.63 -24.85
N LYS A 77 -1.46 6.52 -23.53
CA LYS A 77 -1.57 7.68 -22.63
C LYS A 77 -0.32 8.54 -22.65
N ARG A 78 0.86 7.92 -22.57
CA ARG A 78 2.16 8.59 -22.66
C ARG A 78 2.33 9.36 -23.96
N ASN A 79 1.92 8.79 -25.09
CA ASN A 79 2.02 9.45 -26.37
C ASN A 79 1.06 10.64 -26.49
N VAL A 80 -0.15 10.55 -25.93
CA VAL A 80 -1.08 11.68 -25.84
C VAL A 80 -0.47 12.80 -25.01
N LEU A 81 0.08 12.51 -23.82
CA LEU A 81 0.77 13.52 -23.00
C LEU A 81 1.93 14.15 -23.75
N VAL A 82 2.74 13.35 -24.45
CA VAL A 82 3.88 13.84 -25.24
C VAL A 82 3.42 14.68 -26.44
N SER A 83 2.26 14.41 -27.04
CA SER A 83 1.70 15.26 -28.09
C SER A 83 1.24 16.63 -27.58
N LEU A 84 0.83 16.70 -26.32
CA LEU A 84 0.40 17.93 -25.64
C LEU A 84 1.57 18.67 -24.98
N PHE A 85 2.80 18.17 -25.14
CA PHE A 85 3.98 18.79 -24.53
C PHE A 85 4.23 20.19 -25.07
N GLN A 86 4.19 21.17 -24.17
CA GLN A 86 4.60 22.54 -24.46
C GLN A 86 6.12 22.65 -24.39
N PRO A 87 6.80 23.16 -25.43
CA PRO A 87 8.25 23.32 -25.43
C PRO A 87 8.75 24.08 -24.20
N HIS A 88 9.74 23.49 -23.51
CA HIS A 88 10.31 24.07 -22.29
C HIS A 88 11.83 24.17 -22.40
N ARG A 89 12.40 25.29 -21.91
CA ARG A 89 13.84 25.56 -22.02
C ARG A 89 14.71 24.52 -21.32
N LEU A 90 14.28 24.04 -20.15
CA LEU A 90 15.08 23.14 -19.31
C LEU A 90 14.73 21.66 -19.49
N LEU A 91 13.58 21.35 -20.11
CA LEU A 91 13.06 19.98 -20.18
C LEU A 91 12.80 19.64 -21.65
N SER A 92 13.51 18.66 -22.18
CA SER A 92 13.27 18.19 -23.55
C SER A 92 12.00 17.34 -23.62
N LYS A 93 11.36 17.31 -24.80
CA LYS A 93 10.21 16.42 -25.07
C LYS A 93 10.54 14.95 -24.81
N GLN A 94 11.78 14.53 -25.07
CA GLN A 94 12.26 13.17 -24.78
C GLN A 94 12.35 12.89 -23.27
N ASN A 95 12.89 13.83 -22.50
CA ASN A 95 12.96 13.72 -21.04
C ASN A 95 11.56 13.71 -20.42
N PHE A 96 10.65 14.56 -20.92
CA PHE A 96 9.24 14.52 -20.53
C PHE A 96 8.59 13.17 -20.82
N SER A 97 8.84 12.58 -22.00
CA SER A 97 8.33 11.25 -22.37
C SER A 97 8.75 10.16 -21.38
N ARG A 98 10.00 10.20 -20.91
CA ARG A 98 10.53 9.27 -19.89
C ARG A 98 9.91 9.53 -18.52
N PHE A 99 9.86 10.79 -18.11
CA PHE A 99 9.25 11.20 -16.84
C PHE A 99 7.78 10.76 -16.73
N ALA A 100 6.98 11.02 -17.77
CA ALA A 100 5.58 10.63 -17.82
C ALA A 100 5.41 9.10 -17.76
N LEU A 101 6.26 8.35 -18.47
CA LEU A 101 6.22 6.89 -18.45
C LEU A 101 6.49 6.34 -17.05
N ASP A 102 7.53 6.83 -16.39
CA ASP A 102 7.88 6.42 -15.02
C ASP A 102 6.71 6.68 -14.06
N PHE A 103 6.08 7.85 -14.15
CA PHE A 103 4.90 8.17 -13.34
C PHE A 103 3.75 7.18 -13.57
N MET A 104 3.44 6.84 -14.82
CA MET A 104 2.36 5.89 -15.13
C MET A 104 2.66 4.46 -14.72
N VAL A 105 3.94 4.05 -14.68
CA VAL A 105 4.33 2.67 -14.33
C VAL A 105 4.51 2.49 -12.83
N PHE A 106 5.13 3.45 -12.15
CA PHE A 106 5.53 3.32 -10.74
C PHE A 106 4.72 4.19 -9.78
N GLY A 107 3.83 5.04 -10.29
CA GLY A 107 3.13 6.06 -9.49
C GLY A 107 4.05 7.19 -9.01
N ASN A 108 5.32 7.18 -9.42
CA ASN A 108 6.36 8.10 -8.98
C ASN A 108 7.24 8.48 -10.17
N ALA A 109 7.75 9.71 -10.17
CA ALA A 109 8.73 10.17 -11.15
C ALA A 109 9.55 11.32 -10.57
N PHE A 110 10.82 11.41 -10.96
CA PHE A 110 11.75 12.37 -10.38
C PHE A 110 12.51 13.10 -11.49
N LEU A 111 12.70 14.41 -11.32
CA LEU A 111 13.55 15.23 -12.18
C LEU A 111 14.76 15.70 -11.38
N GLU A 112 15.93 15.33 -11.86
CA GLU A 112 17.20 15.83 -11.37
C GLU A 112 17.52 17.16 -12.05
N SER A 113 17.79 18.18 -11.23
CA SER A 113 18.28 19.47 -11.70
C SER A 113 19.79 19.39 -11.94
N ARG A 114 20.22 19.47 -13.19
CA ARG A 114 21.64 19.55 -13.55
C ARG A 114 22.07 21.01 -13.61
N VAL A 115 23.03 21.38 -12.78
CA VAL A 115 23.51 22.77 -12.63
C VAL A 115 24.86 22.98 -13.31
N ASN A 116 25.12 24.19 -13.79
CA ASN A 116 26.44 24.61 -14.26
C ASN A 116 27.38 24.95 -13.07
N ARG A 117 28.64 25.28 -13.37
CA ARG A 117 29.62 25.70 -12.35
C ARG A 117 29.23 26.99 -11.61
N LEU A 118 28.34 27.79 -12.19
CA LEU A 118 27.81 29.03 -11.61
C LEU A 118 26.57 28.79 -10.74
N GLY A 119 26.07 27.55 -10.67
CA GLY A 119 24.89 27.16 -9.88
C GLY A 119 23.56 27.30 -10.61
N GLU A 120 23.54 27.70 -11.87
CA GLU A 120 22.31 27.83 -12.65
C GLU A 120 21.84 26.48 -13.20
N VAL A 121 20.52 26.25 -13.22
CA VAL A 121 19.94 25.02 -13.78
C VAL A 121 20.08 25.02 -15.30
N MET A 122 20.83 24.06 -15.83
CA MET A 122 21.02 23.83 -17.26
C MET A 122 19.91 22.95 -17.84
N THR A 123 19.59 21.85 -17.16
CA THR A 123 18.61 20.88 -17.67
C THR A 123 17.96 20.06 -16.56
N LEU A 124 16.72 19.65 -16.79
CA LEU A 124 15.98 18.70 -15.98
C LEU A 124 16.08 17.31 -16.63
N THR A 125 16.75 16.40 -15.93
CA THR A 125 16.96 15.02 -16.38
C THR A 125 16.12 14.07 -15.54
N PRO A 126 15.29 13.20 -16.15
CA PRO A 126 14.50 12.24 -15.40
C PRO A 126 15.43 11.20 -14.76
N SER A 127 15.31 11.06 -13.44
CA SER A 127 15.97 10.00 -12.69
C SER A 127 15.08 8.76 -12.67
N PRO A 128 15.59 7.55 -13.00
CA PRO A 128 14.78 6.35 -13.09
C PRO A 128 13.98 6.05 -11.82
N ALA A 129 12.65 6.17 -11.87
CA ALA A 129 11.80 6.05 -10.69
C ALA A 129 11.89 4.68 -10.01
N LYS A 130 12.19 3.64 -10.79
CA LYS A 130 12.44 2.28 -10.28
C LYS A 130 13.49 2.27 -9.15
N TYR A 131 14.53 3.09 -9.25
CA TYR A 131 15.69 3.10 -8.36
C TYR A 131 15.73 4.31 -7.43
N THR A 132 14.96 5.37 -7.71
CA THR A 132 14.95 6.57 -6.87
C THR A 132 13.98 6.45 -5.70
N ARG A 133 14.41 6.86 -4.50
CA ARG A 133 13.63 6.86 -3.27
C ARG A 133 13.65 8.23 -2.63
N VAL A 134 12.53 8.61 -2.02
CA VAL A 134 12.42 9.83 -1.20
C VAL A 134 13.04 9.53 0.15
N GLY A 135 13.97 10.37 0.59
CA GLY A 135 14.58 10.26 1.91
C GLY A 135 13.62 10.63 3.03
N VAL A 136 13.92 10.20 4.24
CA VAL A 136 13.16 10.59 5.45
C VAL A 136 13.33 12.08 5.72
N GLU A 137 14.52 12.62 5.46
CA GLU A 137 14.79 14.05 5.51
C GLU A 137 14.16 14.77 4.29
N PRO A 138 13.38 15.84 4.48
CA PRO A 138 12.77 16.58 3.39
C PRO A 138 13.78 17.05 2.35
N GLY A 139 13.46 16.83 1.07
CA GLY A 139 14.31 17.25 -0.05
C GLY A 139 15.50 16.34 -0.34
N THR A 140 15.69 15.26 0.43
CA THR A 140 16.71 14.25 0.14
C THR A 140 16.14 13.13 -0.72
N TYR A 141 16.98 12.61 -1.62
CA TYR A 141 16.63 11.52 -2.53
C TYR A 141 17.79 10.55 -2.63
N TRP A 142 17.49 9.26 -2.69
CA TRP A 142 18.47 8.19 -2.70
C TRP A 142 18.32 7.34 -3.96
N TYR A 143 19.44 6.91 -4.53
CA TYR A 143 19.47 5.97 -5.64
C TYR A 143 19.81 4.58 -5.12
N VAL A 144 18.86 3.65 -5.25
CA VAL A 144 18.92 2.28 -4.75
C VAL A 144 18.95 1.33 -5.95
N ALA A 145 20.15 0.87 -6.31
CA ALA A 145 20.41 0.00 -7.47
C ALA A 145 20.38 -1.48 -7.10
#